data_AF-A0A2N0NT46-F1
#
_entry.id   AF-A0A2N0NT46-F1
#
_cell.length_a   1.000
_cell.length_b   1.000
_cell.length_c   1.000
_cell.angle_alpha   90.00
_cell.angle_beta   90.00
_cell.angle_gamma   90.00
#
_symmetry.space_group_name_H-M   'P 1'
#
loop_
_entity.id
_entity.type
_entity.pdbx_description
1 polymer ?
#
loop_
_entity_poly.entity_id
_entity_poly.type
_entity_poly.pdbx_seq_one_letter_code
_entity_poly.pdbx_strand_id
1 'polypeptide(L)'
;MYSVFKTTGHKLLSINTQASPSKIQEWKSKPKVKRCYNNLFKKVKDGQPMTYMSLIIDKLRKENKNPSKTQIAYAISICETYLNPNNQNIQMSESIMKSKIINNL
;
A
#
# COMPACT_ATOMS: atom_id res chain seq x y z
N MET A 1 10.84 -5.05 7.61
CA MET A 1 9.78 -4.49 6.74
C MET A 1 9.02 -3.42 7.53
N TYR A 2 9.53 -2.19 7.54
CA TYR A 2 9.11 -1.13 8.46
C TYR A 2 7.80 -0.45 8.00
N SER A 3 6.74 -0.64 8.77
CA SER A 3 5.81 0.38 9.29
C SER A 3 5.25 1.48 8.34
N VAL A 4 4.98 1.17 7.07
CA VAL A 4 4.15 2.03 6.20
C VAL A 4 2.68 2.06 6.68
N PHE A 5 2.20 0.95 7.27
CA PHE A 5 0.81 0.80 7.71
C PHE A 5 0.53 1.21 9.17
N LYS A 6 1.55 1.53 9.96
CA LYS A 6 1.37 2.01 11.34
C LYS A 6 0.67 3.38 11.39
N THR A 7 0.80 4.17 10.33
CA THR A 7 0.12 5.47 10.15
C THR A 7 -1.40 5.32 10.04
N THR A 8 -1.93 4.14 9.70
CA THR A 8 -3.37 3.86 9.69
C THR A 8 -3.92 3.45 11.06
N GLY A 9 -3.08 3.40 12.11
CA GLY A 9 -3.48 3.07 13.48
C GLY A 9 -3.78 1.59 13.73
N HIS A 10 -3.62 0.71 12.72
CA HIS A 10 -3.93 -0.71 12.84
C HIS A 10 -2.70 -1.59 12.58
N LYS A 11 -2.34 -2.43 13.55
CA LYS A 11 -1.34 -3.50 13.36
C LYS A 11 -1.97 -4.58 12.48
N LEU A 12 -1.64 -4.60 11.20
CA LEU A 12 -2.07 -5.66 10.29
C LEU A 12 -1.49 -7.00 10.77
N LEU A 13 -2.31 -8.05 10.75
CA LEU A 13 -1.83 -9.42 10.98
C LEU A 13 -0.79 -9.75 9.89
N SER A 14 0.33 -10.35 10.26
CA SER A 14 1.32 -10.79 9.28
C SER A 14 0.74 -11.87 8.38
N ILE A 15 1.18 -11.88 7.12
CA ILE A 15 0.92 -12.96 6.17
C ILE A 15 2.25 -13.35 5.52
N ASN A 16 2.44 -14.66 5.31
CA ASN A 16 3.61 -15.19 4.61
C ASN A 16 3.50 -14.89 3.11
N THR A 17 4.61 -14.47 2.49
CA THR A 17 4.70 -14.27 1.03
C THR A 17 4.55 -15.57 0.24
N GLN A 18 4.79 -16.73 0.87
CA GLN A 18 4.57 -18.07 0.31
C GLN A 18 3.17 -18.63 0.59
N ALA A 19 2.26 -17.83 1.17
CA ALA A 19 0.88 -18.27 1.38
C ALA A 19 0.18 -18.55 0.04
N SER A 20 -0.71 -19.55 0.02
CA SER A 20 -1.51 -19.85 -1.15
C SER A 20 -2.40 -18.65 -1.55
N PRO A 21 -2.77 -18.49 -2.83
CA PRO A 21 -3.66 -17.42 -3.29
C PRO A 21 -4.97 -17.33 -2.49
N SER A 22 -5.53 -18.49 -2.10
CA SER A 22 -6.73 -18.56 -1.25
C SER A 22 -6.52 -17.97 0.15
N LYS A 23 -5.42 -18.31 0.82
CA LYS A 23 -5.06 -17.73 2.13
C LYS A 23 -4.77 -16.23 2.04
N ILE A 24 -4.17 -15.79 0.93
CA ILE A 24 -3.93 -14.37 0.65
C ILE A 24 -5.27 -13.64 0.50
N GLN A 25 -6.18 -14.17 -0.31
CA GLN A 25 -7.48 -13.58 -0.52
C GLN A 25 -8.29 -13.52 0.79
N GLU A 26 -8.28 -14.59 1.59
CA GLU A 26 -8.91 -14.62 2.90
C GLU A 26 -8.30 -13.57 3.84
N TRP A 27 -6.98 -13.42 3.85
CA TRP A 27 -6.34 -12.37 4.65
C TRP A 27 -6.72 -10.96 4.17
N LYS A 28 -6.71 -10.69 2.86
CA LYS A 28 -7.12 -9.39 2.32
C LYS A 28 -8.61 -9.11 2.49
N SER A 29 -9.44 -10.15 2.60
CA SER A 29 -10.87 -10.01 2.83
C SER A 29 -11.20 -9.58 4.25
N LYS A 30 -10.26 -9.74 5.21
CA LYS A 30 -10.45 -9.35 6.61
C LYS A 30 -10.84 -7.87 6.72
N PRO A 31 -11.83 -7.52 7.55
CA PRO A 31 -12.31 -6.14 7.70
C PRO A 31 -11.19 -5.13 8.00
N LYS A 32 -10.20 -5.53 8.81
CA LYS A 32 -9.04 -4.69 9.14
C LYS A 32 -8.17 -4.36 7.92
N VAL A 33 -7.95 -5.33 7.02
CA VAL A 33 -7.14 -5.14 5.81
C VAL A 33 -7.90 -4.28 4.80
N LYS A 34 -9.19 -4.57 4.56
CA LYS A 34 -10.07 -3.73 3.72
C LYS A 34 -10.14 -2.29 4.22
N ARG A 35 -10.28 -2.08 5.54
CA ARG A 35 -10.30 -0.74 6.12
C ARG A 35 -8.96 -0.02 5.89
N CYS A 36 -7.84 -0.71 6.05
CA CYS A 36 -6.51 -0.16 5.78
C CYS A 36 -6.37 0.26 4.31
N TYR A 37 -6.78 -0.61 3.37
CA TYR A 37 -6.79 -0.29 1.94
C TYR A 37 -7.64 0.95 1.64
N ASN A 38 -8.88 0.98 2.13
CA ASN A 38 -9.78 2.11 1.91
C ASN A 38 -9.26 3.42 2.52
N ASN A 39 -8.55 3.33 3.66
CA ASN A 39 -7.97 4.49 4.30
C ASN A 39 -6.86 5.15 3.46
N LEU A 40 -6.14 4.40 2.60
CA LEU A 40 -5.10 4.97 1.74
C LEU A 40 -5.60 6.20 0.95
N PHE A 41 -6.84 6.13 0.48
CA PHE A 41 -7.48 7.16 -0.36
C PHE A 41 -8.27 8.20 0.44
N LYS A 42 -8.41 8.02 1.76
CA LYS A 42 -9.15 8.96 2.60
C LYS A 42 -8.28 10.13 3.03
N LYS A 43 -8.94 11.27 3.26
CA LYS A 43 -8.34 12.42 3.93
C LYS A 43 -8.01 12.06 5.38
N VAL A 44 -6.89 12.58 5.87
CA VAL A 44 -6.45 12.38 7.26
C VAL A 44 -7.32 13.21 8.22
N LYS A 45 -7.73 14.39 7.76
CA LYS A 45 -8.61 15.31 8.47
C LYS A 45 -9.59 15.93 7.48
N ASP A 46 -10.84 16.09 7.88
CA ASP A 46 -11.85 16.75 7.06
C ASP A 46 -11.46 18.20 6.76
N GLY A 47 -11.75 18.64 5.54
CA GLY A 47 -11.35 19.97 5.05
C GLY A 47 -9.88 20.10 4.63
N GLN A 48 -9.02 19.09 4.87
CA GLN A 48 -7.62 19.12 4.43
C GLN A 48 -7.40 18.31 3.14
N PRO A 49 -6.45 18.71 2.27
CA PRO A 49 -6.16 17.98 1.03
C PRO A 49 -5.35 16.70 1.27
N MET A 50 -4.72 16.57 2.44
CA MET A 50 -3.79 15.49 2.75
C MET A 50 -4.50 14.16 2.97
N THR A 51 -4.10 13.14 2.20
CA THR A 51 -4.56 11.75 2.35
C THR A 51 -3.56 10.91 3.13
N TYR A 52 -3.96 9.70 3.55
CA TYR A 52 -3.02 8.75 4.14
C TYR A 52 -1.92 8.33 3.15
N MET A 53 -2.21 8.23 1.85
CA MET A 53 -1.18 8.00 0.83
C MET A 53 -0.18 9.16 0.79
N SER A 54 -0.65 10.41 0.86
CA SER A 54 0.23 11.59 0.93
C SER A 54 1.17 11.52 2.14
N LEU A 55 0.67 11.10 3.32
CA LEU A 55 1.51 10.89 4.50
C LEU A 55 2.58 9.80 4.31
N ILE A 56 2.24 8.73 3.60
CA ILE A 56 3.19 7.65 3.26
C ILE A 56 4.30 8.18 2.36
N ILE A 57 3.94 8.96 1.34
CA ILE A 57 4.91 9.59 0.41
C ILE A 57 5.78 10.60 1.15
N ASP A 58 5.20 11.42 2.04
CA ASP A 58 5.97 12.39 2.83
C ASP A 58 6.92 11.70 3.80
N LYS A 59 6.53 10.57 4.38
CA LYS A 59 7.44 9.75 5.20
C LYS A 59 8.57 9.17 4.35
N LEU A 60 8.27 8.67 3.15
CA LEU A 60 9.29 8.21 2.20
C LEU A 60 10.28 9.32 1.83
N ARG A 61 9.81 10.56 1.63
CA ARG A 61 10.65 11.73 1.38
C ARG A 61 11.53 12.13 2.56
N LYS A 62 11.08 11.90 3.79
CA LYS A 62 11.88 12.16 5.00
C LYS A 62 12.97 11.10 5.20
N GLU A 63 12.66 9.84 4.89
CA GLU A 63 13.61 8.73 5.02
C GLU A 63 14.62 8.71 3.87
N ASN A 64 14.18 9.01 2.65
CA ASN A 64 15.02 9.10 1.45
C ASN A 64 15.09 10.56 1.02
N LYS A 65 16.28 11.19 1.10
CA LYS A 65 16.50 12.62 0.79
C LYS A 65 16.27 12.91 -0.70
N ASN A 66 15.00 13.04 -1.08
CA ASN A 66 14.48 13.28 -2.44
C ASN A 66 14.30 12.02 -3.31
N PRO A 67 13.26 11.19 -3.06
CA PRO A 67 13.00 10.02 -3.88
C PRO A 67 12.59 10.42 -5.30
N SER A 68 13.03 9.65 -6.30
CA SER A 68 12.63 9.87 -7.69
C SER A 68 11.14 9.64 -7.89
N LYS A 69 10.56 10.21 -8.96
CA LYS A 69 9.15 9.96 -9.33
C LYS A 69 8.86 8.46 -9.42
N THR A 70 9.79 7.68 -9.99
CA THR A 70 9.68 6.21 -10.07
C THR A 70 9.64 5.57 -8.70
N GLN A 71 10.42 6.01 -7.72
CA GLN A 71 10.39 5.49 -6.35
C GLN A 71 9.07 5.81 -5.65
N ILE A 72 8.50 7.00 -5.90
CA ILE A 72 7.18 7.38 -5.39
C ILE A 72 6.09 6.49 -6.03
N ALA A 73 6.09 6.37 -7.37
CA ALA A 73 5.16 5.52 -8.10
C ALA A 73 5.26 4.05 -7.66
N TYR A 74 6.48 3.56 -7.39
CA TYR A 74 6.74 2.23 -6.84
C TYR A 74 6.11 2.04 -5.46
N ALA A 75 6.29 3.01 -4.56
CA ALA A 75 5.70 2.96 -3.21
C ALA A 75 4.16 2.99 -3.24
N ILE A 76 3.58 3.82 -4.10
CA ILE A 76 2.11 3.85 -4.33
C ILE A 76 1.65 2.49 -4.84
N SER A 77 2.33 1.95 -5.86
CA SER A 77 1.99 0.65 -6.46
C SER A 77 2.04 -0.49 -5.44
N ILE A 78 3.01 -0.48 -4.52
CA ILE A 78 3.05 -1.44 -3.40
C ILE A 78 1.82 -1.29 -2.53
N CYS A 79 1.52 -0.08 -2.06
CA CYS A 79 0.41 0.16 -1.14
C CYS A 79 -0.93 -0.26 -1.73
N GLU A 80 -1.18 0.09 -3.00
CA GLU A 80 -2.37 -0.31 -3.72
C GLU A 80 -2.43 -1.82 -3.91
N THR A 81 -1.37 -2.45 -4.39
CA THR A 81 -1.41 -3.85 -4.83
C THR A 81 -1.38 -4.84 -3.66
N TYR A 82 -0.58 -4.53 -2.64
CA TYR A 82 -0.40 -5.37 -1.47
C TYR A 82 -1.68 -5.49 -0.64
N LEU A 83 -2.40 -4.38 -0.44
CA LEU A 83 -3.64 -4.37 0.36
C LEU A 83 -4.92 -4.57 -0.45
N ASN A 84 -4.89 -4.46 -1.79
CA ASN A 84 -6.09 -4.56 -2.61
C ASN A 84 -6.79 -5.94 -2.48
N PRO A 85 -8.03 -5.99 -1.98
CA PRO A 85 -8.78 -7.24 -1.79
C PRO A 85 -9.13 -7.98 -3.08
N ASN A 86 -9.11 -7.29 -4.22
CA ASN A 86 -9.37 -7.88 -5.54
C ASN A 86 -8.14 -8.53 -6.16
N ASN A 87 -6.96 -8.42 -5.51
CA ASN A 87 -5.73 -9.05 -5.96
C ASN A 87 -5.38 -10.23 -5.06
N GLN A 88 -5.33 -11.44 -5.61
CA GLN A 88 -5.01 -12.67 -4.88
C GLN A 88 -3.49 -12.87 -4.66
N ASN A 89 -2.66 -11.99 -5.21
CA ASN A 89 -1.21 -12.08 -5.10
C ASN A 89 -0.65 -11.08 -4.08
N ILE A 90 0.32 -11.53 -3.29
CA ILE A 90 1.18 -10.65 -2.47
C ILE A 90 2.45 -10.30 -3.24
N GLN A 91 3.02 -11.29 -3.91
CA GLN A 91 4.19 -11.11 -4.76
C GLN A 91 3.75 -10.38 -6.03
N MET A 92 4.31 -9.20 -6.25
CA MET A 92 4.14 -8.49 -7.50
C MET A 92 5.13 -9.04 -8.50
N SER A 93 4.64 -9.64 -9.58
CA SER A 93 5.48 -9.91 -10.74
C SER A 93 5.97 -8.59 -11.32
N GLU A 94 7.13 -8.62 -11.98
CA GLU A 94 7.71 -7.45 -12.63
C GLU A 94 6.75 -6.83 -13.67
N SER A 95 5.97 -7.66 -14.37
CA SER A 95 4.98 -7.21 -15.36
C SER A 95 3.83 -6.41 -14.73
N ILE A 96 3.27 -6.88 -13.61
CA ILE A 96 2.23 -6.16 -12.86
C ILE A 96 2.81 -4.85 -12.30
N MET A 97 4.03 -4.91 -11.78
CA MET A 97 4.70 -3.76 -11.20
C MET A 97 5.02 -2.69 -12.24
N LYS A 98 5.56 -3.06 -13.41
CA LYS A 98 5.81 -2.12 -14.52
C LYS A 98 4.53 -1.41 -14.94
N SER A 99 3.44 -2.14 -15.15
CA SER A 99 2.15 -1.54 -15.49
C SER A 99 1.65 -0.55 -14.44
N LYS A 100 1.76 -0.90 -13.15
CA LYS A 100 1.32 -0.03 -12.05
C LYS A 100 2.20 1.21 -11.86
N ILE A 101 3.51 1.09 -12.05
CA ILE A 101 4.44 2.23 -11.99
C ILE A 101 4.13 3.21 -13.12
N ILE A 102 3.95 2.71 -14.35
CA ILE A 102 3.61 3.56 -15.51
C ILE A 102 2.31 4.33 -15.26
N ASN A 103 1.29 3.69 -14.68
CA ASN A 103 0.03 4.35 -14.36
C ASN A 103 0.13 5.39 -13.21
N ASN A 104 1.21 5.37 -12.43
CA ASN A 104 1.42 6.23 -11.27
C ASN A 104 2.58 7.23 -11.45
N LEU A 105 3.20 7.29 -12.64
CA LEU A 105 4.25 8.25 -13.02
C LEU A 105 3.66 9.56 -13.53
#